data_AF-A0A7C8B4A2-F1
#
_entry.id   AF-A0A7C8B4A2-F1
#
_cell.length_a   1.000
_cell.length_b   1.000
_cell.length_c   1.000
_cell.angle_alpha   90.00
_cell.angle_beta   90.00
_cell.angle_gamma   90.00
#
_symmetry.space_group_name_H-M   'P 1'
#
loop_
_entity.id
_entity.type
_entity.pdbx_description
1 polymer ?
#
loop_
_entity_poly.entity_id
_entity_poly.type
_entity_poly.pdbx_seq_one_letter_code
_entity_poly.pdbx_strand_id
1 'polypeptide(L)'
;MKGYTAALSVGAIILIVLLFATLQRRAPNRAVMFSTHLFPKFQSKGCTTCHDFFEKKLDGLALTTHRELTAEKCVECHDKEVTGFARADDWFARPGLYTSDMNALQTCETIKREMHVQFKHRGKAARDMTEHLLTSPRVLWGIAGATPKSGKLPKGRVEKELVQGGLKQWEADVTAWIQGGMECN
;
A
#
# COMPACT_ATOMS: atom_id res chain seq x y z
N MET A 1 -62.32 -24.93 11.91
CA MET A 1 -61.04 -24.27 11.54
C MET A 1 -61.03 -24.09 10.03
N LYS A 2 -61.26 -22.88 9.53
CA LYS A 2 -61.22 -22.56 8.08
C LYS A 2 -59.81 -22.08 7.74
N GLY A 3 -59.07 -22.87 6.96
CA GLY A 3 -57.77 -22.48 6.43
C GLY A 3 -57.95 -21.55 5.24
N TYR A 4 -57.41 -20.34 5.33
CA TYR A 4 -57.29 -19.43 4.18
C TYR A 4 -55.91 -19.63 3.55
N THR A 5 -55.87 -20.29 2.41
CA THR A 5 -54.70 -20.27 1.52
C THR A 5 -54.79 -19.01 0.67
N ALA A 6 -53.96 -18.01 0.99
CA ALA A 6 -53.85 -16.80 0.19
C ALA A 6 -53.12 -17.12 -1.13
N ALA A 7 -53.85 -17.11 -2.24
CA ALA A 7 -53.26 -17.15 -3.57
C ALA A 7 -52.69 -15.76 -3.90
N LEU A 8 -51.37 -15.63 -3.89
CA LEU A 8 -50.68 -14.43 -4.36
C LEU A 8 -50.85 -14.32 -5.88
N SER A 9 -51.44 -13.22 -6.34
CA SER A 9 -51.62 -12.97 -7.78
C SER A 9 -50.26 -12.75 -8.46
N VAL A 10 -50.18 -13.08 -9.75
CA VAL A 10 -48.96 -12.89 -10.57
C VAL A 10 -48.45 -11.45 -10.50
N GLY A 11 -49.36 -10.46 -10.37
CA GLY A 11 -49.01 -9.06 -10.17
C GLY A 11 -48.27 -8.77 -8.85
N ALA A 12 -48.61 -9.47 -7.76
CA ALA A 12 -47.90 -9.36 -6.49
C ALA A 12 -46.48 -9.95 -6.58
N ILE A 13 -46.28 -11.03 -7.34
CA ILE A 13 -44.98 -11.65 -7.57
C ILE A 13 -44.07 -10.72 -8.37
N ILE A 14 -44.58 -10.09 -9.43
CA ILE A 14 -43.81 -9.15 -10.27
C ILE A 14 -43.38 -7.91 -9.47
N LEU A 15 -44.26 -7.37 -8.62
CA LEU A 15 -43.94 -6.22 -7.77
C LEU A 15 -42.83 -6.56 -6.75
N ILE A 16 -42.86 -7.76 -6.17
CA ILE A 16 -41.84 -8.24 -5.24
C ILE A 16 -40.49 -8.40 -5.95
N VAL A 17 -40.46 -8.96 -7.16
CA VAL A 17 -39.21 -9.11 -7.95
C VAL A 17 -38.60 -7.74 -8.30
N LEU A 18 -39.40 -6.74 -8.65
CA LEU A 18 -38.92 -5.38 -8.92
C LEU A 18 -38.44 -4.65 -7.65
N LEU A 19 -39.06 -4.91 -6.50
CA LEU A 19 -38.59 -4.40 -5.21
C LEU A 19 -37.26 -5.05 -4.78
N PHE A 20 -37.07 -6.36 -5.04
CA PHE A 20 -35.79 -7.04 -4.78
C PHE A 20 -34.68 -6.60 -5.73
N ALA A 21 -35.00 -6.27 -6.99
CA ALA A 21 -34.02 -5.76 -7.95
C ALA A 21 -33.49 -4.36 -7.60
N THR A 22 -34.28 -3.52 -6.93
CA THR A 22 -33.82 -2.19 -6.45
C THR A 22 -33.10 -2.24 -5.11
N LEU A 23 -33.27 -3.32 -4.34
CA LEU A 23 -32.56 -3.60 -3.08
C LEU A 23 -31.16 -4.21 -3.29
N GLN A 24 -30.78 -4.59 -4.52
CA GLN A 24 -29.38 -4.78 -4.90
C GLN A 24 -28.67 -3.42 -5.10
N ARG A 25 -28.99 -2.43 -4.25
CA ARG A 25 -28.09 -1.32 -3.97
C ARG A 25 -26.78 -1.94 -3.52
N ARG A 26 -25.80 -1.88 -4.43
CA ARG A 26 -24.36 -2.01 -4.23
C ARG A 26 -24.08 -1.83 -2.74
N ALA A 27 -23.69 -2.92 -2.06
CA ALA A 27 -23.16 -2.80 -0.71
C ALA A 27 -22.21 -1.60 -0.73
N PRO A 28 -22.33 -0.63 0.20
CA PRO A 28 -21.40 0.48 0.22
C PRO A 28 -20.02 -0.17 0.17
N ASN A 29 -19.24 0.11 -0.88
CA ASN A 29 -17.81 -0.17 -0.85
C ASN A 29 -17.40 0.41 0.49
N ARG A 30 -17.18 -0.44 1.52
CA ARG A 30 -16.71 0.04 2.81
C ARG A 30 -15.44 0.76 2.43
N ALA A 31 -15.48 2.09 2.50
CA ALA A 31 -14.41 2.90 1.96
C ALA A 31 -13.14 2.35 2.60
N VAL A 32 -12.25 1.81 1.76
CA VAL A 32 -11.03 1.19 2.26
C VAL A 32 -10.24 2.34 2.86
N MET A 33 -10.27 2.45 4.17
CA MET A 33 -9.61 3.52 4.92
C MET A 33 -8.12 3.22 5.00
N PHE A 34 -7.32 4.28 4.91
CA PHE A 34 -5.89 4.16 5.05
C PHE A 34 -5.50 3.52 6.39
N SER A 35 -6.06 3.98 7.50
CA SER A 35 -5.74 3.47 8.86
C SER A 35 -5.97 1.98 9.03
N THR A 36 -7.03 1.44 8.43
CA THR A 36 -7.48 0.08 8.71
C THR A 36 -6.80 -0.93 7.80
N HIS A 37 -6.59 -0.58 6.52
CA HIS A 37 -6.20 -1.56 5.50
C HIS A 37 -4.77 -1.36 4.97
N LEU A 38 -4.29 -0.12 4.93
CA LEU A 38 -2.96 0.19 4.39
C LEU A 38 -1.96 0.43 5.49
N PHE A 39 -2.27 1.23 6.51
CA PHE A 39 -1.32 1.62 7.54
C PHE A 39 -0.60 0.45 8.23
N PRO A 40 -1.27 -0.66 8.64
CA PRO A 40 -0.58 -1.81 9.23
C PRO A 40 0.49 -2.42 8.31
N LYS A 41 0.32 -2.27 6.98
CA LYS A 41 1.27 -2.75 5.97
C LYS A 41 2.49 -1.84 5.85
N PHE A 42 2.28 -0.51 5.92
CA PHE A 42 3.37 0.48 5.95
C PHE A 42 4.26 0.32 7.20
N GLN A 43 3.71 -0.23 8.28
CA GLN A 43 4.43 -0.52 9.53
C GLN A 43 5.21 -1.85 9.50
N SER A 44 5.17 -2.61 8.40
CA SER A 44 6.00 -3.81 8.24
C SER A 44 7.48 -3.43 8.18
N LYS A 45 8.36 -4.30 8.72
CA LYS A 45 9.81 -4.06 8.66
C LYS A 45 10.31 -3.91 7.23
N GLY A 46 9.71 -4.60 6.26
CA GLY A 46 10.00 -4.42 4.84
C GLY A 46 9.81 -2.97 4.35
N CYS A 47 8.71 -2.33 4.74
CA CYS A 47 8.43 -0.93 4.39
C CYS A 47 9.25 0.05 5.22
N THR A 48 9.41 -0.18 6.53
CA THR A 48 10.12 0.79 7.40
C THR A 48 11.63 0.72 7.27
N THR A 49 12.23 -0.41 6.86
CA THR A 49 13.70 -0.58 6.83
C THR A 49 14.41 0.56 6.11
N CYS A 50 13.91 1.01 4.95
CA CYS A 50 14.57 2.07 4.19
C CYS A 50 14.44 3.44 4.88
N HIS A 51 13.30 3.72 5.52
CA HIS A 51 13.05 4.96 6.23
C HIS A 51 13.79 5.02 7.57
N ASP A 52 13.90 3.87 8.23
CA ASP A 52 14.70 3.70 9.44
C ASP A 52 16.19 3.72 9.11
N PHE A 53 16.60 3.33 7.90
CA PHE A 53 18.00 3.05 7.52
C PHE A 53 19.02 4.12 7.90
N PHE A 54 18.63 5.40 7.95
CA PHE A 54 19.55 6.52 8.26
C PHE A 54 19.44 7.06 9.69
N GLU A 55 18.57 6.48 10.50
CA GLU A 55 18.17 7.00 11.80
C GLU A 55 18.79 6.19 12.93
N LYS A 56 20.02 6.56 13.33
CA LYS A 56 20.81 5.87 14.37
C LYS A 56 20.01 5.53 15.64
N LYS A 57 19.03 6.36 16.02
CA LYS A 57 18.15 6.18 17.19
C LYS A 57 17.17 4.99 17.06
N LEU A 58 16.89 4.53 15.84
CA LEU A 58 16.05 3.36 15.51
C LEU A 58 16.87 2.19 14.98
N ASP A 59 18.16 2.13 15.33
CA ASP A 59 19.12 1.21 14.71
C ASP A 59 19.29 1.44 13.19
N GLY A 60 19.04 2.68 12.77
CA GLY A 60 19.21 3.19 11.42
C GLY A 60 20.66 3.42 11.03
N LEU A 61 21.28 2.30 10.73
CA LEU A 61 22.31 1.99 9.74
C LEU A 61 22.53 0.49 9.97
N ALA A 62 21.49 -0.27 9.63
CA ALA A 62 21.39 -1.70 9.89
C ALA A 62 22.30 -2.47 8.94
N LEU A 63 23.60 -2.32 9.11
CA LEU A 63 24.62 -3.15 8.50
C LEU A 63 25.58 -3.57 9.61
N THR A 64 25.28 -4.68 10.30
CA THR A 64 26.20 -5.29 11.26
C THR A 64 27.56 -5.63 10.64
N THR A 65 27.60 -5.77 9.30
CA THR A 65 28.80 -6.10 8.51
C THR A 65 29.43 -4.90 7.79
N HIS A 66 28.79 -3.73 7.76
CA HIS A 66 29.23 -2.57 6.96
C HIS A 66 28.88 -1.22 7.63
N ARG A 67 29.19 -1.09 8.93
CA ARG A 67 28.84 0.09 9.76
C ARG A 67 29.41 1.43 9.29
N GLU A 68 30.45 1.44 8.45
CA GLU A 68 31.15 2.66 8.01
C GLU A 68 31.03 2.94 6.50
N LEU A 69 30.09 2.28 5.81
CA LEU A 69 29.86 2.55 4.39
C LEU A 69 28.95 3.76 4.17
N THR A 70 29.33 4.59 3.20
CA THR A 70 28.47 5.65 2.65
C THR A 70 27.54 5.06 1.59
N ALA A 71 26.47 5.80 1.24
CA ALA A 71 25.58 5.42 0.15
C ALA A 71 26.34 5.17 -1.17
N GLU A 72 27.45 5.88 -1.44
CA GLU A 72 28.29 5.64 -2.63
C GLU A 72 28.95 4.25 -2.62
N LYS A 73 29.44 3.78 -1.47
CA LYS A 73 30.08 2.46 -1.39
C LYS A 73 29.08 1.31 -1.54
N CYS A 74 27.82 1.54 -1.20
CA CYS A 74 26.76 0.56 -1.42
C CYS A 74 26.56 0.27 -2.91
N VAL A 75 26.59 1.31 -3.76
CA VAL A 75 26.27 1.15 -5.19
C VAL A 75 27.38 0.57 -6.04
N GLU A 76 28.56 0.35 -5.47
CA GLU A 76 29.62 -0.46 -6.10
C GLU A 76 29.17 -1.91 -6.30
N CYS A 77 28.37 -2.44 -5.37
CA CYS A 77 27.83 -3.80 -5.41
C CYS A 77 26.32 -3.85 -5.67
N HIS A 78 25.61 -2.77 -5.38
CA HIS A 78 24.16 -2.65 -5.49
C HIS A 78 23.75 -1.75 -6.65
N ASP A 79 24.05 -2.22 -7.86
CA ASP A 79 23.73 -1.51 -9.10
C ASP A 79 22.23 -1.62 -9.48
N LYS A 80 21.86 -1.08 -10.65
CA LYS A 80 20.50 -1.17 -11.19
C LYS A 80 20.00 -2.60 -11.34
N GLU A 81 20.85 -3.57 -11.68
CA GLU A 81 20.46 -4.97 -11.88
C GLU A 81 20.15 -5.66 -10.56
N VAL A 82 20.82 -5.26 -9.48
CA VAL A 82 20.51 -5.74 -8.13
C VAL A 82 19.27 -5.05 -7.58
N THR A 83 19.09 -3.76 -7.88
CA THR A 83 18.20 -2.90 -7.09
C THR A 83 16.92 -2.45 -7.78
N GLY A 84 16.96 -2.40 -9.10
CA GLY A 84 15.91 -1.83 -9.94
C GLY A 84 15.97 -0.31 -10.07
N PHE A 85 16.87 0.40 -9.35
CA PHE A 85 16.97 1.85 -9.42
C PHE A 85 18.00 2.31 -10.44
N ALA A 86 17.65 3.34 -11.21
CA ALA A 86 18.57 3.94 -12.18
C ALA A 86 19.68 4.75 -11.50
N ARG A 87 19.41 5.32 -10.32
CA ARG A 87 20.38 6.11 -9.55
C ARG A 87 20.46 5.61 -8.11
N ALA A 88 21.64 5.78 -7.51
CA ALA A 88 21.94 5.36 -6.14
C ALA A 88 21.03 6.04 -5.10
N ASP A 89 20.87 7.35 -5.22
CA ASP A 89 20.00 8.17 -4.37
C ASP A 89 18.52 7.80 -4.50
N ASP A 90 18.14 7.09 -5.58
CA ASP A 90 16.79 6.58 -5.76
C ASP A 90 16.50 5.29 -4.97
N TRP A 91 17.49 4.63 -4.36
CA TRP A 91 17.25 3.58 -3.37
C TRP A 91 17.01 4.23 -2.01
N PHE A 92 17.90 5.13 -1.60
CA PHE A 92 18.04 5.57 -0.20
C PHE A 92 16.91 6.49 0.22
N ALA A 93 16.33 6.27 1.41
CA ALA A 93 15.57 7.33 2.06
C ALA A 93 16.51 8.50 2.36
N ARG A 94 15.97 9.71 2.44
CA ARG A 94 16.81 10.85 2.82
C ARG A 94 17.11 10.76 4.32
N PRO A 95 18.33 11.08 4.77
CA PRO A 95 18.60 11.28 6.19
C PRO A 95 17.57 12.25 6.80
N GLY A 96 17.05 11.97 7.99
CA GLY A 96 16.02 12.78 8.63
C GLY A 96 14.59 12.49 8.19
N LEU A 97 14.35 11.58 7.21
CA LEU A 97 13.01 11.23 6.73
C LEU A 97 12.32 10.17 7.61
N TYR A 98 12.29 10.44 8.90
CA TYR A 98 11.75 9.55 9.94
C TYR A 98 10.24 9.35 9.81
N THR A 99 9.79 8.28 9.14
CA THR A 99 8.35 8.04 8.91
C THR A 99 7.77 6.88 9.71
N SER A 100 8.59 6.02 10.32
CA SER A 100 8.10 4.76 10.90
C SER A 100 7.27 4.96 12.17
N ASP A 101 7.52 6.01 12.95
CA ASP A 101 6.71 6.35 14.13
C ASP A 101 5.48 7.20 13.80
N MET A 102 5.24 7.51 12.52
CA MET A 102 4.04 8.24 12.14
C MET A 102 2.80 7.36 12.39
N ASN A 103 1.76 7.95 12.97
CA ASN A 103 0.45 7.30 13.00
C ASN A 103 -0.18 7.26 11.60
N ALA A 104 -1.34 6.60 11.47
CA ALA A 104 -2.03 6.43 10.18
C ALA A 104 -2.26 7.76 9.44
N LEU A 105 -2.80 8.76 10.15
CA LEU A 105 -3.09 10.08 9.59
C LEU A 105 -1.82 10.78 9.12
N GLN A 106 -0.78 10.81 9.97
CA GLN A 106 0.52 11.43 9.66
C GLN A 106 1.20 10.77 8.46
N THR A 107 1.13 9.43 8.37
CA THR A 107 1.69 8.66 7.26
C THR A 107 0.97 9.01 5.96
N CYS A 108 -0.36 8.97 5.97
CA CYS A 108 -1.17 9.26 4.78
C CYS A 108 -0.99 10.70 4.28
N GLU A 109 -1.06 11.69 5.18
CA GLU A 109 -0.88 13.08 4.81
C GLU A 109 0.55 13.37 4.35
N THR A 110 1.55 12.69 4.93
CA THR A 110 2.93 12.76 4.42
C THR A 110 3.04 12.21 3.00
N ILE A 111 2.49 11.03 2.72
CA ILE A 111 2.48 10.46 1.37
C ILE A 111 1.81 11.43 0.38
N LYS A 112 0.65 11.99 0.73
CA LYS A 112 -0.05 12.97 -0.12
C LYS A 112 0.75 14.24 -0.34
N ARG A 113 1.43 14.75 0.69
CA ARG A 113 2.27 15.95 0.63
C ARG A 113 3.49 15.74 -0.27
N GLU A 114 4.24 14.66 -0.08
CA GLU A 114 5.42 14.33 -0.90
C GLU A 114 5.01 14.05 -2.36
N MET A 115 3.82 13.52 -2.57
CA MET A 115 3.23 13.33 -3.90
C MET A 115 2.56 14.60 -4.46
N HIS A 116 2.63 15.73 -3.76
CA HIS A 116 2.06 17.03 -4.16
C HIS A 116 0.59 16.94 -4.59
N VAL A 117 -0.20 16.12 -3.89
CA VAL A 117 -1.59 15.81 -4.27
C VAL A 117 -2.46 17.07 -4.31
N GLN A 118 -2.25 18.02 -3.40
CA GLN A 118 -3.01 19.27 -3.30
C GLN A 118 -2.87 20.19 -4.53
N PHE A 119 -1.80 20.03 -5.32
CA PHE A 119 -1.57 20.83 -6.53
C PHE A 119 -1.98 20.10 -7.81
N LYS A 120 -2.57 18.91 -7.69
CA LYS A 120 -2.94 18.05 -8.84
C LYS A 120 -4.46 17.95 -8.94
N HIS A 121 -4.97 17.91 -10.17
CA HIS A 121 -6.35 17.48 -10.37
C HIS A 121 -6.53 16.02 -9.89
N ARG A 122 -7.75 15.64 -9.47
CA ARG A 122 -8.03 14.33 -8.84
C ARG A 122 -7.53 13.14 -9.65
N GLY A 123 -7.73 13.12 -10.98
CA GLY A 123 -7.32 11.99 -11.83
C GLY A 123 -5.79 11.80 -11.93
N LYS A 124 -5.00 12.87 -11.85
CA LYS A 124 -3.53 12.85 -11.90
C LYS A 124 -2.99 12.44 -10.54
N ALA A 125 -3.57 12.96 -9.46
CA ALA A 125 -3.23 12.51 -8.12
C ALA A 125 -3.45 10.99 -7.99
N ALA A 126 -4.61 10.48 -8.40
CA ALA A 126 -4.91 9.05 -8.38
C ALA A 126 -3.93 8.23 -9.24
N ARG A 127 -3.66 8.65 -10.47
CA ARG A 127 -2.71 7.96 -11.37
C ARG A 127 -1.29 7.95 -10.80
N ASP A 128 -0.79 9.10 -10.37
CA ASP A 128 0.57 9.20 -9.84
C ASP A 128 0.72 8.41 -8.54
N MET A 129 -0.32 8.39 -7.69
CA MET A 129 -0.35 7.56 -6.46
C MET A 129 -0.36 6.07 -6.78
N THR A 130 -1.13 5.66 -7.79
CA THR A 130 -1.18 4.27 -8.27
C THR A 130 0.19 3.84 -8.77
N GLU A 131 0.81 4.66 -9.63
CA GLU A 131 2.16 4.42 -10.13
C GLU A 131 3.14 4.27 -8.96
N HIS A 132 3.17 5.24 -8.05
CA HIS A 132 4.07 5.19 -6.90
C HIS A 132 3.92 3.92 -6.05
N LEU A 133 2.68 3.54 -5.69
CA LEU A 133 2.45 2.42 -4.76
C LEU A 133 2.53 1.05 -5.43
N LEU A 134 2.33 0.95 -6.74
CA LEU A 134 2.26 -0.34 -7.44
C LEU A 134 3.47 -0.63 -8.32
N THR A 135 4.26 0.37 -8.69
CA THR A 135 5.41 0.18 -9.61
C THR A 135 6.74 0.54 -8.97
N SER A 136 6.76 1.39 -7.93
CA SER A 136 8.01 1.78 -7.26
C SER A 136 8.73 0.55 -6.72
N PRO A 137 9.98 0.29 -7.17
CA PRO A 137 10.74 -0.83 -6.63
C PRO A 137 10.88 -0.73 -5.10
N ARG A 138 10.97 0.47 -4.51
CA ARG A 138 11.11 0.64 -3.04
C ARG A 138 9.93 0.04 -2.29
N VAL A 139 8.73 0.23 -2.84
CA VAL A 139 7.49 -0.30 -2.27
C VAL A 139 7.43 -1.80 -2.50
N LEU A 140 7.75 -2.26 -3.72
CA LEU A 140 7.70 -3.68 -4.06
C LEU A 140 8.71 -4.52 -3.25
N TRP A 141 9.87 -3.98 -2.87
CA TRP A 141 10.83 -4.64 -1.96
C TRP A 141 10.20 -5.03 -0.62
N GLY A 142 9.21 -4.26 -0.15
CA GLY A 142 8.56 -4.47 1.14
C GLY A 142 7.44 -5.52 1.12
N ILE A 143 7.09 -6.10 -0.04
CA ILE A 143 5.89 -6.93 -0.19
C ILE A 143 6.24 -8.40 -0.42
N ALA A 144 5.53 -9.31 0.25
CA ALA A 144 5.71 -10.74 0.06
C ALA A 144 5.41 -11.19 -1.38
N GLY A 145 6.24 -12.07 -1.94
CA GLY A 145 6.10 -12.55 -3.32
C GLY A 145 6.51 -11.55 -4.41
N ALA A 146 7.21 -10.47 -4.04
CA ALA A 146 7.75 -9.52 -4.99
C ALA A 146 8.78 -10.17 -5.95
N THR A 147 8.79 -9.71 -7.20
CA THR A 147 9.52 -10.35 -8.31
C THR A 147 10.98 -9.88 -8.40
N PRO A 148 11.85 -10.46 -9.25
CA PRO A 148 13.21 -9.97 -9.47
C PRO A 148 13.31 -8.51 -9.98
N LYS A 149 12.22 -7.94 -10.53
CA LYS A 149 12.15 -6.52 -10.91
C LYS A 149 11.87 -5.60 -9.71
N SER A 150 11.47 -6.18 -8.59
CA SER A 150 11.27 -5.55 -7.30
C SER A 150 12.57 -5.56 -6.50
N GLY A 151 13.71 -5.40 -7.17
CA GLY A 151 15.06 -5.72 -6.66
C GLY A 151 15.20 -7.15 -6.13
N LYS A 152 16.44 -7.60 -5.93
CA LYS A 152 16.68 -8.89 -5.27
C LYS A 152 16.66 -8.68 -3.76
N LEU A 153 15.69 -9.29 -3.07
CA LEU A 153 15.75 -9.43 -1.61
C LEU A 153 17.11 -10.03 -1.23
N PRO A 154 17.83 -9.50 -0.22
CA PRO A 154 19.04 -10.12 0.28
C PRO A 154 18.77 -11.59 0.63
N LYS A 155 19.63 -12.49 0.14
CA LYS A 155 19.54 -13.94 0.40
C LYS A 155 19.28 -14.17 1.90
N GLY A 156 18.19 -14.88 2.23
CA GLY A 156 17.89 -15.29 3.60
C GLY A 156 16.96 -14.37 4.40
N ARG A 157 16.40 -13.30 3.81
CA ARG A 157 15.30 -12.54 4.44
C ARG A 157 14.03 -13.39 4.44
N VAL A 158 13.38 -13.49 5.60
CA VAL A 158 12.21 -14.34 5.83
C VAL A 158 10.94 -13.54 5.50
N GLU A 159 9.99 -14.10 4.74
CA GLU A 159 8.74 -13.45 4.32
C GLU A 159 7.94 -12.81 5.46
N LYS A 160 8.14 -13.24 6.71
CA LYS A 160 7.54 -12.67 7.92
C LYS A 160 7.86 -11.19 8.15
N GLU A 161 8.93 -10.67 7.56
CA GLU A 161 9.32 -9.26 7.66
C GLU A 161 8.64 -8.37 6.60
N LEU A 162 7.98 -8.98 5.60
CA LEU A 162 7.32 -8.30 4.49
C LEU A 162 5.82 -8.10 4.75
N VAL A 163 5.20 -7.23 3.95
CA VAL A 163 3.75 -7.05 3.91
C VAL A 163 3.06 -8.38 3.58
N GLN A 164 2.27 -8.86 4.54
CA GLN A 164 1.51 -10.11 4.43
C GLN A 164 0.34 -9.96 3.44
N GLY A 165 -0.06 -11.07 2.82
CA GLY A 165 -1.08 -11.10 1.75
C GLY A 165 -0.53 -10.85 0.34
N GLY A 166 0.73 -10.39 0.23
CA GLY A 166 1.48 -10.27 -1.02
C GLY A 166 0.92 -9.25 -2.01
N LEU A 167 1.48 -9.25 -3.23
CA LEU A 167 1.21 -8.24 -4.26
C LEU A 167 -0.27 -8.12 -4.63
N LYS A 168 -1.00 -9.23 -4.73
CA LYS A 168 -2.41 -9.23 -5.13
C LYS A 168 -3.29 -8.51 -4.10
N GLN A 169 -3.09 -8.78 -2.81
CA GLN A 169 -3.86 -8.12 -1.75
C GLN A 169 -3.41 -6.65 -1.59
N TRP A 170 -2.12 -6.37 -1.78
CA TRP A 170 -1.62 -4.99 -1.82
C TRP A 170 -2.31 -4.16 -2.91
N GLU A 171 -2.32 -4.65 -4.15
CA GLU A 171 -2.95 -3.98 -5.28
C GLU A 171 -4.44 -3.73 -5.05
N ALA A 172 -5.16 -4.74 -4.52
CA ALA A 172 -6.58 -4.61 -4.21
C ALA A 172 -6.84 -3.49 -3.18
N ASP A 173 -6.09 -3.44 -2.09
CA ASP A 173 -6.30 -2.45 -1.02
C ASP A 173 -5.88 -1.04 -1.46
N VAL A 174 -4.78 -0.90 -2.20
CA VAL A 174 -4.35 0.38 -2.79
C VAL A 174 -5.40 0.91 -3.76
N THR A 175 -5.88 0.05 -4.67
CA THR A 175 -6.88 0.43 -5.67
C THR A 175 -8.17 0.87 -5.01
N ALA A 176 -8.63 0.14 -3.99
CA ALA A 176 -9.85 0.47 -3.27
C ALA A 176 -9.73 1.79 -2.49
N TRP A 177 -8.58 2.06 -1.86
CA TRP A 177 -8.33 3.34 -1.18
C TRP A 177 -8.31 4.53 -2.15
N ILE A 178 -7.64 4.39 -3.30
CA ILE A 178 -7.57 5.44 -4.33
C ILE A 178 -8.95 5.71 -4.94
N GLN A 179 -9.70 4.65 -5.28
CA GLN A 179 -11.09 4.78 -5.76
C GLN A 179 -12.02 5.39 -4.71
N GLY A 180 -11.76 5.10 -3.43
CA GLY A 180 -12.45 5.64 -2.27
C GLY A 180 -12.15 7.11 -1.97
N GLY A 181 -11.23 7.76 -2.68
CA GLY A 181 -10.92 9.18 -2.52
C GLY A 181 -9.62 9.50 -1.77
N MET A 182 -8.81 8.48 -1.42
CA MET A 182 -7.55 8.64 -0.68
C MET A 182 -7.72 9.28 0.71
N GLU A 183 -8.76 8.87 1.43
CA GLU A 183 -9.04 9.32 2.81
C GLU A 183 -7.99 8.81 3.81
N CYS A 184 -7.55 9.66 4.73
CA CYS A 184 -6.41 9.38 5.62
C CYS A 184 -6.75 8.84 7.02
N ASN A 185 -8.03 8.85 7.39
CA ASN A 185 -8.48 8.58 8.75
C ASN A 185 -8.10 7.18 9.24
#